data_AF-A0A1C3NYM5-F1
#
_entry.id   AF-A0A1C3NYM5-F1
#
_cell.length_a   1.000
_cell.length_b   1.000
_cell.length_c   1.000
_cell.angle_alpha   90.00
_cell.angle_beta   90.00
_cell.angle_gamma   90.00
#
_symmetry.space_group_name_H-M   'P 1'
#
loop_
_entity.id
_entity.type
_entity.pdbx_description
1 polymer ?
#
loop_
_entity_poly.entity_id
_entity_poly.type
_entity_poly.pdbx_seq_one_letter_code
_entity_poly.pdbx_strand_id
1 'polypeptide(L)'
;MTTDQAAAYPRVLDELLPDACHIDALRANNRIESDHSQLKARLRPMRRLKRLRCAQTVSAGHAFVRNIRRGHYELGVDAEPGLWLSAAFAELTLAV
;
A
#
# COMPACT_ATOMS: atom_id res chain seq x y z
N MET A 1 2.15 -25.95 7.67
CA MET A 1 3.32 -25.06 7.71
C MET A 1 2.89 -23.67 8.10
N THR A 2 3.69 -22.93 8.86
CA THR A 2 3.32 -21.60 9.34
C THR A 2 4.31 -20.56 8.81
N THR A 3 3.89 -19.72 7.87
CA THR A 3 4.72 -18.62 7.32
C THR A 3 4.25 -17.28 7.87
N ASP A 4 5.01 -16.21 7.66
CA ASP A 4 4.63 -14.86 8.09
C ASP A 4 3.51 -14.24 7.22
N GLN A 5 2.97 -15.00 6.24
CA GLN A 5 1.95 -14.58 5.28
C GLN A 5 2.40 -13.44 4.33
N ALA A 6 3.70 -13.31 4.06
CA ALA A 6 4.15 -12.42 2.98
C ALA A 6 3.50 -12.80 1.64
N ALA A 7 3.25 -11.80 0.80
CA ALA A 7 2.49 -11.95 -0.45
C ALA A 7 3.10 -12.94 -1.47
N ALA A 8 4.39 -13.25 -1.34
CA ALA A 8 5.08 -14.22 -2.20
C ALA A 8 4.76 -15.68 -1.84
N TYR A 9 4.46 -15.97 -0.56
CA TYR A 9 4.37 -17.36 -0.09
C TYR A 9 3.22 -18.17 -0.70
N PRO A 10 1.99 -17.66 -0.92
CA PRO A 10 0.92 -18.49 -1.48
C PRO A 10 1.32 -19.17 -2.80
N ARG A 11 1.86 -18.38 -3.74
CA ARG A 11 2.32 -18.92 -5.03
C ARG A 11 3.49 -19.89 -4.89
N VAL A 12 4.45 -19.57 -4.04
CA VAL A 12 5.65 -20.41 -3.83
C VAL A 12 5.31 -21.72 -3.11
N LEU A 13 4.35 -21.69 -2.19
CA LEU A 13 3.87 -22.87 -1.47
C LEU A 13 3.04 -23.77 -2.39
N ASP A 14 2.18 -23.20 -3.24
CA ASP A 14 1.44 -23.96 -4.24
C ASP A 14 2.38 -24.68 -5.23
N GLU A 15 3.54 -24.09 -5.54
CA GLU A 15 4.53 -24.65 -6.46
C GLU A 15 5.45 -25.70 -5.80
N LEU A 16 5.97 -25.40 -4.62
CA LEU A 16 6.99 -26.24 -3.97
C LEU A 16 6.42 -27.26 -2.99
N LEU A 17 5.25 -27.00 -2.44
CA LEU A 17 4.64 -27.76 -1.33
C LEU A 17 3.10 -27.84 -1.50
N PRO A 18 2.58 -28.34 -2.63
CA PRO A 18 1.14 -28.30 -2.94
C PRO A 18 0.28 -29.08 -1.92
N ASP A 19 0.82 -30.13 -1.31
CA ASP A 19 0.11 -30.95 -0.32
C ASP A 19 0.18 -30.37 1.10
N ALA A 20 0.93 -29.28 1.31
CA ALA A 20 1.15 -28.73 2.63
C ALA A 20 0.02 -27.77 3.03
N CYS A 21 -0.67 -28.05 4.14
CA CYS A 21 -1.63 -27.12 4.71
C CYS A 21 -0.93 -25.87 5.23
N HIS A 22 -1.19 -24.71 4.62
CA HIS A 22 -0.71 -23.42 5.10
C HIS A 22 -1.67 -22.85 6.14
N ILE A 23 -1.20 -22.69 7.39
CA ILE A 23 -2.00 -22.18 8.50
C ILE A 23 -1.64 -20.70 8.72
N ASP A 24 -2.49 -19.79 8.26
CA ASP A 24 -2.24 -18.35 8.25
C ASP A 24 -3.30 -17.50 8.98
N ALA A 25 -4.37 -18.11 9.47
CA ALA A 25 -5.48 -17.42 10.15
C ALA A 25 -5.03 -16.52 11.33
N LEU A 26 -4.05 -16.99 12.12
CA LEU A 26 -3.47 -16.23 13.24
C LEU A 26 -2.59 -15.04 12.79
N ARG A 27 -2.21 -15.00 11.51
CA ARG A 27 -1.29 -14.01 10.92
C ARG A 27 -1.93 -13.15 9.85
N ALA A 28 -3.26 -13.22 9.68
CA ALA A 28 -4.03 -12.35 8.77
C ALA A 28 -3.69 -10.85 8.92
N ASN A 29 -3.32 -10.41 10.12
CA ASN A 29 -2.92 -9.03 10.40
C ASN A 29 -1.57 -8.64 9.76
N ASN A 30 -0.68 -9.60 9.50
CA ASN A 30 0.64 -9.35 8.94
C ASN A 30 0.58 -8.74 7.54
N ARG A 31 -0.46 -9.06 6.75
CA ARG A 31 -0.68 -8.43 5.44
C ARG A 31 -1.00 -6.95 5.58
N ILE A 32 -1.85 -6.60 6.54
CA ILE A 32 -2.17 -5.21 6.88
C ILE A 32 -0.89 -4.51 7.38
N GLU A 33 -0.11 -5.19 8.23
CA GLU A 33 1.19 -4.71 8.74
C GLU A 33 2.25 -4.46 7.68
N SER A 34 2.37 -5.36 6.72
CA SER A 34 3.28 -5.23 5.59
C SER A 34 2.90 -4.05 4.70
N ASP A 35 1.61 -3.87 4.39
CA ASP A 35 1.15 -2.75 3.57
C ASP A 35 1.42 -1.39 4.24
N HIS A 36 1.19 -1.30 5.55
CA HIS A 36 1.45 -0.07 6.30
C HIS A 36 2.90 0.11 6.76
N SER A 37 3.77 -0.88 6.60
CA SER A 37 5.18 -0.80 7.01
C SER A 37 5.94 0.31 6.28
N GLN A 38 5.65 0.51 4.99
CA GLN A 38 6.26 1.58 4.18
C GLN A 38 5.82 2.97 4.65
N LEU A 39 4.57 3.10 5.08
CA LEU A 39 4.05 4.33 5.68
C LEU A 39 4.74 4.60 7.02
N LYS A 40 4.91 3.59 7.87
CA LYS A 40 5.66 3.67 9.15
C LYS A 40 7.15 3.94 8.96
N ALA A 41 7.75 3.53 7.84
CA ALA A 41 9.15 3.86 7.54
C ALA A 41 9.33 5.34 7.19
N ARG A 42 8.33 5.95 6.54
CA ARG A 42 8.34 7.36 6.15
C ARG A 42 7.88 8.29 7.27
N LEU A 43 6.92 7.85 8.06
CA LEU A 43 6.41 8.56 9.23
C LEU A 43 7.06 7.93 10.46
N ARG A 44 8.00 8.63 11.13
CA ARG A 44 8.46 8.28 12.50
C ARG A 44 7.28 7.75 13.33
N PRO A 45 7.45 6.72 14.21
CA PRO A 45 6.36 6.04 14.91
C PRO A 45 5.31 7.05 15.35
N MET A 46 4.16 7.01 14.68
CA MET A 46 3.23 8.13 14.69
C MET A 46 2.79 8.42 16.12
N ARG A 47 3.01 9.65 16.60
CA ARG A 47 2.35 10.15 17.81
C ARG A 47 0.84 10.29 17.52
N ARG A 48 0.12 9.17 17.70
CA ARG A 48 -1.34 9.02 17.84
C ARG A 48 -2.21 9.64 16.73
N LEU A 49 -2.55 8.85 15.72
CA LEU A 49 -3.84 8.98 15.03
C LEU A 49 -4.93 8.41 15.94
N LYS A 50 -5.55 9.26 16.78
CA LYS A 50 -6.48 8.83 17.84
C LYS A 50 -7.83 8.29 17.34
N ARG A 51 -8.16 8.47 16.07
CA ARG A 51 -9.45 8.07 15.48
C ARG A 51 -9.20 7.26 14.22
N LEU A 52 -9.96 6.16 14.06
CA LEU A 52 -9.87 5.28 12.90
C LEU A 52 -10.03 6.05 11.58
N ARG A 53 -10.99 6.98 11.51
CA ARG A 53 -11.20 7.84 10.33
C ARG A 53 -9.95 8.62 9.91
N CYS A 54 -9.16 9.12 10.88
CA CYS A 54 -7.94 9.85 10.57
C CYS A 54 -6.87 8.91 10.00
N ALA A 55 -6.77 7.68 10.53
CA ALA A 55 -5.88 6.66 9.99
C ALA A 55 -6.27 6.27 8.56
N GLN A 56 -7.57 6.11 8.29
CA GLN A 56 -8.09 5.81 6.96
C GLN A 56 -7.78 6.92 5.96
N THR A 57 -8.09 8.18 6.29
CA THR A 57 -7.82 9.34 5.40
C THR A 57 -6.33 9.46 5.06
N VAL A 58 -5.45 9.35 6.06
CA VAL A 58 -3.99 9.45 5.84
C VAL A 58 -3.49 8.27 5.00
N SER A 59 -3.95 7.05 5.28
CA SER A 59 -3.52 5.86 4.53
C SER A 59 -3.99 5.92 3.08
N ALA A 60 -5.24 6.32 2.83
CA ALA A 60 -5.80 6.48 1.49
C ALA A 60 -5.03 7.56 0.69
N GLY A 61 -4.77 8.73 1.29
CA GLY A 61 -3.98 9.78 0.65
C GLY A 61 -2.55 9.32 0.32
N HIS A 62 -1.90 8.57 1.21
CA HIS A 62 -0.57 8.03 0.95
C HIS A 62 -0.57 6.99 -0.18
N ALA A 63 -1.54 6.07 -0.19
CA ALA A 63 -1.70 5.10 -1.27
C ALA A 63 -1.96 5.79 -2.62
N PHE A 64 -2.79 6.84 -2.63
CA PHE A 64 -3.08 7.63 -3.81
C PHE A 64 -1.82 8.27 -4.42
N VAL A 65 -1.02 8.99 -3.61
CA VAL A 65 0.25 9.59 -4.05
C VAL A 65 1.25 8.53 -4.55
N ARG A 66 1.30 7.36 -3.90
CA ARG A 66 2.14 6.24 -4.33
C ARG A 66 1.69 5.69 -5.68
N ASN A 67 0.39 5.60 -5.91
CA ASN A 67 -0.19 5.08 -7.15
C ASN A 67 0.01 6.05 -8.32
N ILE A 68 -0.11 7.36 -8.11
CA ILE A 68 0.25 8.37 -9.13
C ILE A 68 1.71 8.19 -9.54
N ARG A 69 2.64 8.15 -8.57
CA ARG A 69 4.08 7.97 -8.85
C ARG A 69 4.43 6.65 -9.55
N ARG A 70 3.53 5.67 -9.53
CA ARG A 70 3.69 4.37 -10.20
C ARG A 70 2.97 4.32 -11.55
N GLY A 71 2.35 5.41 -11.99
CA GLY A 71 1.57 5.45 -13.23
C GLY A 71 0.30 4.60 -13.19
N HIS A 72 -0.26 4.35 -12.00
CA HIS A 72 -1.53 3.61 -11.88
C HIS A 72 -2.78 4.49 -12.13
N TYR A 73 -2.58 5.76 -12.44
CA TYR A 73 -3.63 6.69 -12.84
C TYR A 73 -3.17 7.47 -14.07
N GLU A 74 -4.13 7.81 -14.93
CA GLU A 74 -3.96 8.72 -16.06
C GLU A 74 -3.99 10.18 -15.57
N LEU A 75 -3.17 10.49 -14.57
CA LEU A 75 -3.03 11.82 -13.99
C LEU A 75 -1.58 12.29 -14.11
N GLY A 76 -1.37 13.50 -14.62
CA GLY A 76 -0.06 14.12 -14.80
C GLY A 76 0.86 13.35 -15.73
N VAL A 77 0.31 12.49 -16.59
CA VAL A 77 1.07 11.58 -17.49
C VAL A 77 1.90 12.33 -18.51
N ASP A 78 1.48 13.53 -18.90
CA ASP A 78 2.20 14.40 -19.86
C ASP A 78 3.23 15.31 -19.19
N ALA A 79 3.36 15.26 -17.86
CA ALA A 79 4.27 16.10 -17.12
C ALA A 79 5.64 15.43 -16.91
N GLU A 80 6.69 16.26 -16.87
CA GLU A 80 8.03 15.82 -16.50
C GLU A 80 8.02 15.09 -15.14
N PRO A 81 8.85 14.04 -14.91
CA PRO A 81 8.81 13.23 -13.68
C PRO A 81 8.93 14.03 -12.38
N GLY A 82 9.64 15.17 -12.40
CA GLY A 82 9.78 16.07 -11.25
C GLY A 82 8.52 16.89 -10.92
N LEU A 83 7.63 17.08 -11.90
CA LEU A 83 6.39 17.85 -11.81
C LEU A 83 5.14 16.98 -11.80
N TRP A 84 5.30 15.68 -12.06
CA TRP A 84 4.21 14.70 -12.21
C TRP A 84 3.15 14.80 -11.11
N LEU A 85 3.55 14.82 -9.83
CA LEU A 85 2.57 14.96 -8.74
C LEU A 85 1.83 16.31 -8.78
N SER A 86 2.53 17.40 -9.06
CA SER A 86 1.90 18.72 -9.12
C SER A 86 0.87 18.79 -10.25
N ALA A 87 1.22 18.26 -11.42
CA ALA A 87 0.31 18.19 -12.57
C ALA A 87 -0.90 17.30 -12.26
N ALA A 88 -0.68 16.11 -11.69
CA ALA A 88 -1.74 15.20 -11.31
C ALA A 88 -2.77 15.83 -10.34
N PHE A 89 -2.31 16.62 -9.36
CA PHE A 89 -3.21 17.34 -8.44
C PHE A 89 -3.95 18.51 -9.12
N ALA A 90 -3.30 19.21 -10.06
CA ALA A 90 -3.96 20.26 -10.84
C ALA A 90 -5.07 19.69 -11.74
N GLU A 91 -4.79 18.59 -12.45
CA GLU A 91 -5.78 17.86 -13.25
C GLU A 91 -6.95 17.36 -12.40
N LEU A 92 -6.65 16.76 -11.24
CA LEU A 92 -7.70 16.27 -10.34
C LEU A 92 -8.63 17.41 -9.86
N THR A 93 -8.09 18.61 -9.65
CA THR A 93 -8.87 19.78 -9.23
C THR A 93 -9.85 20.24 -10.32
N LEU A 94 -9.56 19.97 -11.59
CA LEU A 94 -10.48 20.25 -12.70
C LEU A 94 -11.53 19.16 -12.89
N ALA A 95 -11.31 17.96 -12.33
CA ALA A 95 -12.16 16.79 -12.52
C ALA A 95 -13.22 16.59 -11.42
N VAL A 96 -13.14 17.33 -10.30
CA VAL A 96 -14.02 17.24 -9.11
C VAL A 96 -14.65 18.59 -8.81
#